data_AF-A0A851I8C4-F1
#
_entry.id   AF-A0A851I8C4-F1
#
_cell.length_a   1.000
_cell.length_b   1.000
_cell.length_c   1.000
_cell.angle_alpha   90.00
_cell.angle_beta   90.00
_cell.angle_gamma   90.00
#
_symmetry.space_group_name_H-M   'P 1'
#
loop_
_entity.id
_entity.type
_entity.pdbx_description
1 polymer ?
#
loop_
_entity_poly.entity_id
_entity_poly.type
_entity_poly.pdbx_seq_one_letter_code
_entity_poly.pdbx_strand_id
1 'polypeptide(L)'
;MKEINESLKNKNLTQKEYFIKSFAVLKEMFSKDRKYLPSIIALFALSGYTMYNSFEAMIRASIAKQPFPKLPLPAMLINLLIVIVIEYALNLFQNDVISRIDEKNELTRKDVLLRSITLAIIMTFISNFIKPLGIIGVAVIFVLAYFAAFFRQIYLSRNVSLTIAFEKNARLLEGNRVTIILPLFLINVISAIVSSVLMSYASVTVLQSPNPAVPVTVILIVSRILIGIFEIYKKILASVIFLNVENNK
;
A
#
# COMPACT_ATOMS: atom_id res chain seq x y z
N MET A 1 4.88 -22.43 -0.21
CA MET A 1 4.81 -21.65 -1.46
C MET A 1 4.78 -22.47 -2.74
N LYS A 2 5.50 -23.59 -2.87
CA LYS A 2 5.57 -24.41 -4.11
C LYS A 2 4.20 -24.78 -4.72
N GLU A 3 3.28 -25.29 -3.91
CA GLU A 3 1.91 -25.62 -4.34
C GLU A 3 1.15 -24.40 -4.89
N ILE A 4 1.39 -23.22 -4.31
CA ILE A 4 0.83 -21.95 -4.80
C ILE A 4 1.44 -21.65 -6.17
N ASN A 5 2.76 -21.71 -6.32
CA ASN A 5 3.45 -21.47 -7.59
C ASN A 5 2.92 -22.37 -8.72
N GLU A 6 2.85 -23.67 -8.49
CA GLU A 6 2.32 -24.65 -9.46
C GLU A 6 0.89 -24.29 -9.87
N SER A 7 0.05 -23.91 -8.92
CA SER A 7 -1.33 -23.52 -9.20
C SER A 7 -1.47 -22.21 -9.97
N LEU A 8 -0.44 -21.34 -9.98
CA LEU A 8 -0.43 -20.10 -10.77
C LEU A 8 -0.02 -20.33 -12.22
N LYS A 9 0.60 -21.46 -12.55
CA LYS A 9 1.11 -21.78 -13.89
C LYS A 9 0.10 -22.48 -14.81
N ASN A 10 -0.97 -23.04 -14.23
CA ASN A 10 -1.78 -24.04 -14.94
C ASN A 10 -3.10 -23.51 -15.53
N LYS A 11 -3.55 -22.30 -15.14
CA LYS A 11 -4.76 -21.66 -15.69
C LYS A 11 -4.87 -20.19 -15.27
N ASN A 12 -5.65 -19.42 -16.04
CA ASN A 12 -6.14 -18.12 -15.60
C ASN A 12 -7.08 -18.29 -14.40
N LEU A 13 -6.79 -17.58 -13.31
CA LEU A 13 -7.59 -17.67 -12.10
C LEU A 13 -8.82 -16.76 -12.13
N THR A 14 -9.88 -17.22 -11.49
CA THR A 14 -11.05 -16.40 -11.17
C THR A 14 -10.75 -15.44 -10.01
N GLN A 15 -11.59 -14.40 -9.85
CA GLN A 15 -11.45 -13.44 -8.75
C GLN A 15 -11.46 -14.10 -7.36
N LYS A 16 -12.35 -15.08 -7.16
CA LYS A 16 -12.43 -15.87 -5.93
C LYS A 16 -11.13 -16.61 -5.65
N GLU A 17 -10.55 -17.24 -6.68
CA GLU A 17 -9.29 -17.97 -6.54
C GLU A 17 -8.12 -17.04 -6.21
N TYR A 18 -8.07 -15.82 -6.78
CA TYR A 18 -7.07 -14.82 -6.39
C TYR A 18 -7.12 -14.51 -4.89
N PHE A 19 -8.31 -14.26 -4.33
CA PHE A 19 -8.45 -13.96 -2.90
C PHE A 19 -8.04 -15.14 -2.02
N ILE A 20 -8.46 -16.36 -2.37
CA ILE A 20 -8.12 -17.59 -1.62
C ILE A 20 -6.61 -17.81 -1.61
N LYS A 21 -5.96 -17.75 -2.79
CA LYS A 21 -4.50 -17.95 -2.88
C LYS A 21 -3.74 -16.84 -2.17
N SER A 22 -4.20 -15.60 -2.29
CA SER A 22 -3.58 -14.46 -1.58
C SER A 22 -3.71 -14.60 -0.07
N PHE A 23 -4.81 -15.16 0.43
CA PHE A 23 -4.97 -15.44 1.86
C PHE A 23 -4.07 -16.60 2.32
N ALA A 24 -3.88 -17.63 1.50
CA ALA A 24 -2.93 -18.71 1.77
C ALA A 24 -1.49 -18.16 1.85
N VAL A 25 -1.09 -17.31 0.90
CA VAL A 25 0.20 -16.59 0.95
C VAL A 25 0.30 -15.74 2.21
N LEU A 26 -0.73 -14.97 2.56
CA LEU A 26 -0.76 -14.13 3.76
C LEU A 26 -0.50 -14.98 5.02
N LYS A 27 -1.18 -16.12 5.17
CA LYS A 27 -0.98 -17.04 6.29
C LYS A 27 0.44 -17.61 6.33
N GLU A 28 1.00 -17.96 5.18
CA GLU A 28 2.37 -18.44 5.09
C GLU A 28 3.38 -17.34 5.46
N MET A 29 3.14 -16.10 5.03
CA MET A 29 3.98 -14.96 5.39
C MET A 29 3.90 -14.65 6.89
N PHE A 30 2.72 -14.57 7.50
CA PHE A 30 2.60 -14.33 8.94
C PHE A 30 3.23 -15.44 9.80
N SER A 31 3.22 -16.69 9.34
CA SER A 31 3.83 -17.79 10.09
C SER A 31 5.35 -17.85 9.95
N LYS A 32 5.91 -17.41 8.82
CA LYS A 32 7.34 -17.59 8.50
C LYS A 32 8.15 -16.29 8.45
N ASP A 33 7.53 -15.16 8.13
CA ASP A 33 8.21 -13.86 8.04
C ASP A 33 8.17 -13.12 9.39
N ARG A 34 9.26 -13.32 10.16
CA ARG A 34 9.48 -12.62 11.42
C ARG A 34 10.17 -11.26 11.27
N LYS A 35 10.53 -10.86 10.05
CA LYS A 35 11.44 -9.73 9.81
C LYS A 35 10.70 -8.49 9.34
N TYR A 36 9.90 -8.59 8.27
CA TYR A 36 9.28 -7.41 7.66
C TYR A 36 7.93 -7.08 8.27
N LEU A 37 7.06 -8.08 8.46
CA LEU A 37 5.69 -7.87 8.94
C LEU A 37 5.60 -7.13 10.29
N PRO A 38 6.32 -7.54 11.37
CA PRO A 38 6.25 -6.82 12.64
C PRO A 38 6.76 -5.38 12.53
N SER A 39 7.84 -5.18 11.77
CA SER A 39 8.44 -3.86 11.54
C SER A 39 7.49 -2.94 10.78
N ILE A 40 6.80 -3.43 9.76
CA ILE A 40 5.80 -2.68 9.00
C ILE A 40 4.64 -2.28 9.91
N ILE A 41 4.11 -3.21 10.71
CA ILE A 41 3.01 -2.93 11.65
C ILE A 41 3.43 -1.86 12.68
N ALA A 42 4.64 -1.96 13.23
CA ALA A 42 5.19 -0.98 14.16
C ALA A 42 5.32 0.42 13.53
N LEU A 43 5.77 0.51 12.27
CA LEU A 43 5.85 1.78 11.53
C LEU A 43 4.46 2.39 11.29
N PHE A 44 3.45 1.58 10.99
CA PHE A 44 2.07 2.05 10.88
C PHE A 44 1.52 2.55 12.23
N ALA A 45 1.80 1.84 13.33
CA ALA A 45 1.42 2.29 14.67
C ALA A 45 2.10 3.62 15.03
N LEU A 46 3.41 3.76 14.77
CA LEU A 46 4.16 5.00 14.96
C LEU A 46 3.58 6.14 14.11
N SER A 47 3.19 5.85 12.87
CA SER A 47 2.50 6.82 12.03
C SER A 47 1.18 7.27 12.63
N GLY A 48 0.39 6.39 13.24
CA GLY A 48 -0.86 6.78 13.92
C GLY A 48 -0.59 7.64 15.16
N TYR A 49 0.40 7.27 15.96
CA TYR A 49 0.80 8.00 17.15
C TYR A 49 1.24 9.44 16.83
N THR A 50 2.10 9.60 15.82
CA THR A 50 2.64 10.91 15.42
C THR A 50 1.63 11.82 14.74
N MET A 51 0.49 11.27 14.29
CA MET A 51 -0.57 12.04 13.62
C MET A 51 -1.46 12.84 14.58
N TYR A 52 -1.50 12.53 15.88
CA TYR A 52 -2.47 13.13 16.81
C TYR A 52 -2.51 14.66 16.74
N ASN A 53 -1.37 15.33 16.94
CA ASN A 53 -1.29 16.80 16.94
C ASN A 53 -1.76 17.41 15.62
N SER A 54 -1.36 16.80 14.49
CA SER A 54 -1.77 17.27 13.17
C SER A 54 -3.26 17.04 12.89
N PHE A 55 -3.80 15.94 13.39
CA PHE A 55 -5.20 15.58 13.24
C PHE A 55 -6.10 16.49 14.07
N GLU A 56 -5.79 16.70 15.35
CA GLU A 56 -6.54 17.62 16.22
C GLU A 56 -6.57 19.03 15.64
N ALA A 57 -5.41 19.56 15.24
CA ALA A 57 -5.31 20.89 14.64
C ALA A 57 -6.15 21.01 13.35
N MET A 58 -6.13 19.97 12.50
CA MET A 58 -6.92 19.91 11.27
C MET A 58 -8.43 19.96 11.55
N ILE A 59 -8.91 19.17 12.52
CA ILE A 59 -10.33 19.10 12.86
C ILE A 59 -10.82 20.42 13.46
N ARG A 60 -10.07 21.01 14.40
CA ARG A 60 -10.43 22.31 15.00
C ARG A 60 -10.43 23.45 13.99
N ALA A 61 -9.43 23.50 13.10
CA ALA A 61 -9.36 24.52 12.05
C ALA A 61 -10.49 24.39 11.02
N SER A 62 -10.83 23.16 10.61
CA SER A 62 -11.93 22.88 9.69
C SER A 62 -13.27 23.44 10.21
N ILE A 63 -13.56 23.25 11.50
CA ILE A 63 -14.79 23.76 12.12
C ILE A 63 -14.77 25.28 12.28
N ALA A 64 -13.61 25.83 12.64
CA ALA A 64 -13.43 27.28 12.71
C ALA A 64 -13.44 27.96 11.32
N LYS A 65 -13.57 27.18 10.23
CA LYS A 65 -13.43 27.65 8.83
C LYS A 65 -12.12 28.43 8.62
N GLN A 66 -11.10 28.09 9.39
CA GLN A 66 -9.79 28.72 9.30
C GLN A 66 -8.96 28.02 8.23
N PRO A 67 -8.07 28.75 7.54
CA PRO A 67 -7.09 28.11 6.68
C PRO A 67 -6.27 27.12 7.51
N PHE A 68 -5.92 25.98 6.90
CA PHE A 68 -5.23 24.92 7.61
C PHE A 68 -3.97 25.46 8.31
N PRO A 69 -3.81 25.20 9.62
CA PRO A 69 -2.65 25.66 10.35
C PRO A 69 -1.41 25.05 9.71
N LYS A 70 -0.43 25.89 9.36
CA LYS A 70 0.84 25.41 8.86
C LYS A 70 1.48 24.57 9.95
N LEU A 71 1.58 23.27 9.71
CA LEU A 71 2.35 22.38 10.57
C LEU A 71 3.79 22.91 10.66
N PRO A 72 4.44 22.85 11.83
CA PRO A 72 5.85 23.16 11.94
C PRO A 72 6.63 22.32 10.93
N LEU A 73 7.57 22.95 10.21
CA LEU A 73 8.39 22.27 9.20
C LEU A 73 8.99 20.94 9.71
N PRO A 74 9.52 20.84 10.94
CA PRO A 74 10.03 19.57 11.47
C PRO A 74 8.97 18.46 11.52
N ALA A 75 7.73 18.77 11.92
CA ALA A 75 6.64 17.81 11.99
C ALA A 75 6.22 17.33 10.59
N MET A 76 6.19 18.23 9.60
CA MET A 76 5.93 17.86 8.21
C MET A 76 7.02 16.91 7.66
N LEU A 77 8.29 17.21 7.94
CA LEU A 77 9.42 16.40 7.49
C LEU A 77 9.43 15.01 8.14
N ILE A 78 9.13 14.91 9.44
CA ILE A 78 9.03 13.63 10.15
C ILE A 78 7.92 12.76 9.53
N ASN A 79 6.73 13.35 9.31
CA ASN A 79 5.62 12.63 8.67
C ASN A 79 5.97 12.16 7.25
N LEU A 80 6.64 13.01 6.47
CA LEU A 80 7.12 12.64 5.13
C LEU A 80 8.10 11.47 5.18
N LEU A 81 9.06 11.51 6.11
CA LEU A 81 10.07 10.47 6.29
C LEU A 81 9.43 9.14 6.72
N ILE A 82 8.47 9.16 7.66
CA ILE A 82 7.72 7.97 8.08
C ILE A 82 7.00 7.33 6.88
N VAL A 83 6.35 8.14 6.03
CA VAL A 83 5.66 7.63 4.83
C VAL A 83 6.65 6.99 3.85
N ILE A 84 7.80 7.60 3.59
CA ILE A 84 8.83 7.04 2.72
C ILE A 84 9.34 5.70 3.28
N VAL A 85 9.60 5.62 4.58
CA VAL A 85 10.11 4.40 5.24
C VAL A 85 9.07 3.28 5.19
N ILE A 86 7.78 3.58 5.43
CA ILE A 86 6.69 2.60 5.28
C ILE A 86 6.64 2.08 3.85
N GLU A 87 6.64 2.97 2.86
CA GLU A 87 6.51 2.58 1.46
C GLU A 87 7.72 1.75 0.98
N TYR A 88 8.91 2.11 1.45
CA TYR A 88 10.13 1.33 1.26
C TYR A 88 10.02 -0.08 1.87
N ALA A 89 9.54 -0.19 3.12
CA ALA A 89 9.36 -1.49 3.77
C ALA A 89 8.32 -2.36 3.03
N LEU A 90 7.24 -1.76 2.55
CA LEU A 90 6.24 -2.44 1.72
C LEU A 90 6.80 -2.90 0.35
N ASN A 91 7.72 -2.12 -0.26
CA ASN A 91 8.41 -2.52 -1.49
C ASN A 91 9.29 -3.75 -1.27
N LEU A 92 10.08 -3.76 -0.19
CA LEU A 92 10.91 -4.91 0.17
C LEU A 92 10.06 -6.16 0.46
N PHE A 93 8.98 -6.00 1.21
CA PHE A 93 8.04 -7.07 1.48
C PHE A 93 7.44 -7.63 0.19
N GLN A 94 7.08 -6.76 -0.76
CA GLN A 94 6.51 -7.21 -2.03
C GLN A 94 7.51 -8.02 -2.88
N ASN A 95 8.78 -7.60 -2.94
CA ASN A 95 9.83 -8.39 -3.59
C ASN A 95 9.98 -9.76 -2.90
N ASP A 96 10.06 -9.80 -1.57
CA ASP A 96 10.19 -11.04 -0.81
C ASP A 96 9.01 -12.00 -1.06
N VAL A 97 7.78 -11.49 -1.11
CA VAL A 97 6.59 -12.29 -1.47
C VAL A 97 6.74 -12.87 -2.87
N ILE A 98 7.10 -12.06 -3.88
CA ILE A 98 7.25 -12.53 -5.26
C ILE A 98 8.33 -13.61 -5.33
N SER A 99 9.51 -13.35 -4.77
CA SER A 99 10.63 -14.29 -4.82
C SER A 99 10.37 -15.60 -4.09
N ARG A 100 9.60 -15.58 -3.00
CA ARG A 100 9.20 -16.81 -2.29
C ARG A 100 8.17 -17.63 -3.05
N ILE A 101 7.24 -16.98 -3.78
CA ILE A 101 6.27 -17.69 -4.61
C ILE A 101 6.96 -18.24 -5.86
N ASP A 102 7.73 -17.40 -6.55
CA ASP A 102 8.38 -17.74 -7.83
C ASP A 102 9.61 -18.66 -7.65
N GLU A 103 10.10 -18.79 -6.41
CA GLU A 103 11.32 -19.53 -6.02
C GLU A 103 12.59 -18.99 -6.70
N LYS A 104 12.53 -17.77 -7.22
CA LYS A 104 13.62 -17.09 -7.94
C LYS A 104 13.69 -15.63 -7.52
N ASN A 105 14.90 -15.09 -7.43
CA ASN A 105 15.12 -13.65 -7.34
C ASN A 105 16.15 -13.25 -8.39
N GLU A 106 15.72 -12.46 -9.37
CA GLU A 106 16.58 -12.01 -10.47
C GLU A 106 17.44 -10.80 -10.07
N LEU A 107 17.11 -10.16 -8.95
CA LEU A 107 17.77 -8.94 -8.50
C LEU A 107 18.71 -9.21 -7.33
N THR A 108 19.84 -8.50 -7.31
CA THR A 108 20.70 -8.50 -6.13
C THR A 108 20.01 -7.75 -4.98
N ARG A 109 20.39 -8.05 -3.73
CA ARG A 109 19.87 -7.33 -2.56
C ARG A 109 20.09 -5.82 -2.67
N LYS A 110 21.23 -5.39 -3.21
CA LYS A 110 21.54 -3.96 -3.41
C LYS A 110 20.56 -3.31 -4.39
N ASP A 111 20.25 -3.99 -5.49
CA ASP A 111 19.33 -3.48 -6.50
C ASP A 111 17.90 -3.36 -5.95
N VAL A 112 17.43 -4.37 -5.22
CA VAL A 112 16.09 -4.34 -4.58
C VAL A 112 16.00 -3.16 -3.61
N LEU A 113 17.03 -2.92 -2.79
CA LEU A 113 17.07 -1.80 -1.86
C LEU A 113 16.97 -0.46 -2.59
N LEU A 114 17.80 -0.25 -3.61
CA LEU A 114 17.82 1.00 -4.37
C LEU A 114 16.47 1.25 -5.07
N ARG A 115 15.94 0.25 -5.77
CA ARG A 115 14.66 0.34 -6.48
C ARG A 115 13.50 0.61 -5.51
N SER A 116 13.52 -0.02 -4.34
CA SER A 116 12.52 0.19 -3.29
C SER A 116 12.53 1.62 -2.76
N ILE A 117 13.70 2.23 -2.57
CA ILE A 117 13.84 3.62 -2.13
C ILE A 117 13.37 4.57 -3.24
N THR A 118 13.84 4.37 -4.48
CA THR A 118 13.43 5.19 -5.63
C THR A 118 11.91 5.19 -5.79
N LEU A 119 11.28 4.02 -5.72
CA LEU A 119 9.83 3.92 -5.86
C LEU A 119 9.09 4.56 -4.68
N ALA A 120 9.59 4.40 -3.45
CA ALA A 120 9.00 5.03 -2.27
C ALA A 120 9.00 6.57 -2.38
N ILE A 121 10.09 7.15 -2.85
CA ILE A 121 10.21 8.58 -3.11
C ILE A 121 9.20 9.00 -4.18
N ILE A 122 9.23 8.38 -5.37
CA ILE A 122 8.35 8.72 -6.49
C ILE A 122 6.88 8.65 -6.08
N MET A 123 6.46 7.56 -5.43
CA MET A 123 5.06 7.37 -5.00
C MET A 123 4.63 8.42 -3.97
N THR A 124 5.53 8.79 -3.05
CA THR A 124 5.26 9.83 -2.06
C THR A 124 5.06 11.19 -2.72
N PHE A 125 5.90 11.54 -3.70
CA PHE A 125 5.77 12.79 -4.46
C PHE A 125 4.50 12.82 -5.31
N ILE A 126 4.19 11.74 -6.04
CA ILE A 126 2.94 11.61 -6.81
C ILE A 126 1.74 11.78 -5.89
N SER A 127 1.73 11.11 -4.73
CA SER A 127 0.63 11.23 -3.76
C SER A 127 0.45 12.67 -3.26
N ASN A 128 1.54 13.36 -2.91
CA ASN A 128 1.46 14.74 -2.44
C ASN A 128 1.11 15.74 -3.55
N PHE A 129 1.44 15.46 -4.80
CA PHE A 129 1.02 16.25 -5.95
C PHE A 129 -0.47 16.08 -6.25
N ILE A 130 -1.01 14.87 -6.05
CA ILE A 130 -2.41 14.57 -6.34
C ILE A 130 -3.37 14.98 -5.20
N LYS A 131 -2.95 14.89 -3.94
CA LYS A 131 -3.78 15.22 -2.76
C LYS A 131 -4.54 16.56 -2.86
N PRO A 132 -3.92 17.67 -3.30
CA PRO A 132 -4.61 18.97 -3.40
C PRO A 132 -5.75 18.99 -4.43
N LEU A 133 -5.78 18.04 -5.38
CA LEU A 133 -6.78 17.98 -6.45
C LEU A 133 -8.15 17.46 -5.99
N GLY A 134 -8.30 17.08 -4.71
CA GLY A 134 -9.56 16.62 -4.14
C GLY A 134 -10.15 15.43 -4.91
N ILE A 135 -11.42 15.55 -5.32
CA ILE A 135 -12.15 14.49 -6.06
C ILE A 135 -11.48 14.17 -7.40
N ILE A 136 -10.96 15.18 -8.11
CA ILE A 136 -10.23 14.97 -9.37
C ILE A 136 -8.99 14.11 -9.10
N GLY A 137 -8.31 14.34 -7.97
CA GLY A 137 -7.16 13.54 -7.58
C GLY A 137 -7.48 12.06 -7.40
N VAL A 138 -8.67 11.74 -6.90
CA VAL A 138 -9.14 10.34 -6.79
C VAL A 138 -9.22 9.69 -8.16
N ALA A 139 -9.79 10.38 -9.16
CA ALA A 139 -9.85 9.88 -10.54
C ALA A 139 -8.46 9.68 -11.14
N VAL A 140 -7.53 10.62 -10.92
CA VAL A 140 -6.14 10.51 -11.39
C VAL A 140 -5.43 9.29 -10.77
N ILE A 141 -5.61 9.04 -9.47
CA ILE A 141 -5.05 7.86 -8.80
C ILE A 141 -5.60 6.57 -9.43
N PHE A 142 -6.89 6.52 -9.75
CA PHE A 142 -7.48 5.35 -10.40
C PHE A 142 -6.88 5.10 -11.78
N VAL A 143 -6.73 6.13 -12.59
CA VAL A 143 -6.11 6.04 -13.92
C VAL A 143 -4.67 5.54 -13.79
N LEU A 144 -3.88 6.13 -12.89
CA LEU A 144 -2.49 5.71 -12.66
C LEU A 144 -2.40 4.27 -12.19
N ALA A 145 -3.24 3.86 -11.23
CA ALA A 145 -3.27 2.49 -10.74
C ALA A 145 -3.67 1.49 -11.84
N TYR A 146 -4.56 1.89 -12.74
CA TYR A 146 -4.97 1.08 -13.89
C TYR A 146 -3.84 0.89 -14.90
N PHE A 147 -3.14 1.98 -15.26
CA PHE A 147 -2.07 1.92 -16.24
C PHE A 147 -0.77 1.32 -15.71
N ALA A 148 -0.52 1.40 -14.40
CA ALA A 148 0.72 0.92 -13.77
C ALA A 148 0.49 -0.33 -12.88
N ALA A 149 -0.56 -1.10 -13.12
CA ALA A 149 -1.01 -2.17 -12.23
C ALA A 149 0.07 -3.24 -11.94
N PHE A 150 0.92 -3.55 -12.92
CA PHE A 150 2.02 -4.52 -12.81
C PHE A 150 3.40 -3.90 -12.75
N PHE A 151 3.51 -2.60 -13.05
CA PHE A 151 4.79 -1.90 -13.15
C PHE A 151 5.63 -2.11 -11.89
N ARG A 152 5.02 -1.94 -10.71
CA ARG A 152 5.71 -2.09 -9.43
C ARG A 152 6.27 -3.49 -9.23
N GLN A 153 5.49 -4.52 -9.54
CA GLN A 153 5.87 -5.92 -9.39
C GLN A 153 7.05 -6.23 -10.30
N ILE A 154 6.94 -5.89 -11.58
CA ILE A 154 7.99 -6.08 -12.58
C ILE A 154 9.28 -5.35 -12.16
N TYR A 155 9.16 -4.07 -11.80
CA TYR A 155 10.31 -3.25 -11.44
C TYR A 155 11.00 -3.76 -10.17
N LEU A 156 10.26 -4.33 -9.23
CA LEU A 156 10.80 -4.85 -7.98
C LEU A 156 11.23 -6.31 -8.04
N SER A 157 10.90 -7.09 -9.08
CA SER A 157 11.23 -8.53 -9.13
C SER A 157 12.07 -8.97 -10.33
N ARG A 158 12.03 -8.23 -11.44
CA ARG A 158 12.70 -8.61 -12.69
C ARG A 158 13.95 -7.77 -12.93
N ASN A 159 14.99 -8.39 -13.50
CA ASN A 159 16.22 -7.69 -13.86
C ASN A 159 16.06 -6.88 -15.16
N VAL A 160 15.23 -5.84 -15.09
CA VAL A 160 14.91 -4.94 -16.20
C VAL A 160 15.08 -3.48 -15.80
N SER A 161 15.29 -2.59 -16.77
CA SER A 161 15.28 -1.14 -16.52
C SER A 161 13.86 -0.60 -16.28
N LEU A 162 13.76 0.65 -15.83
CA LEU A 162 12.48 1.32 -15.59
C LEU A 162 11.63 1.44 -16.88
N THR A 163 12.25 1.73 -18.02
CA THR A 163 11.56 1.82 -19.32
C THR A 163 11.01 0.47 -19.76
N ILE A 164 11.82 -0.59 -19.66
CA ILE A 164 11.40 -1.95 -19.99
C ILE A 164 10.31 -2.45 -19.01
N ALA A 165 10.34 -2.03 -17.75
CA ALA A 165 9.27 -2.35 -16.80
C ALA A 165 7.92 -1.77 -17.22
N PHE A 166 7.88 -0.54 -17.78
CA PHE A 166 6.66 0.04 -18.33
C PHE A 166 6.16 -0.70 -19.57
N GLU A 167 7.07 -1.05 -20.48
CA GLU A 167 6.75 -1.81 -21.68
C GLU A 167 6.16 -3.19 -21.34
N LYS A 168 6.81 -3.94 -20.45
CA LYS A 168 6.31 -5.23 -19.96
C LYS A 168 4.97 -5.08 -19.25
N ASN A 169 4.79 -4.04 -18.43
CA ASN A 169 3.51 -3.76 -17.78
C ASN A 169 2.39 -3.56 -18.82
N ALA A 170 2.63 -2.78 -19.87
CA ALA A 170 1.66 -2.55 -20.93
C ALA A 170 1.28 -3.85 -21.65
N ARG A 171 2.29 -4.67 -21.98
CA ARG A 171 2.08 -6.00 -22.59
C ARG A 171 1.28 -6.92 -21.68
N LEU A 172 1.61 -7.01 -20.38
CA LEU A 172 0.86 -7.85 -19.44
C LEU A 172 -0.59 -7.39 -19.26
N LEU A 173 -0.89 -6.11 -19.48
CA LEU A 173 -2.25 -5.56 -19.47
C LEU A 173 -3.05 -5.85 -20.75
N GLU A 174 -2.50 -6.41 -21.82
CA GLU A 174 -3.29 -6.77 -23.01
C GLU A 174 -4.20 -7.98 -22.73
N GLY A 175 -5.47 -7.96 -23.17
CA GLY A 175 -6.32 -9.18 -23.19
C GLY A 175 -7.46 -9.28 -22.17
N ASN A 176 -7.37 -8.73 -20.95
CA ASN A 176 -8.53 -8.48 -20.06
C ASN A 176 -8.17 -7.69 -18.77
N ARG A 177 -8.03 -6.36 -18.88
CA ARG A 177 -7.51 -5.48 -17.80
C ARG A 177 -8.39 -5.42 -16.55
N VAL A 178 -9.71 -5.45 -16.73
CA VAL A 178 -10.67 -5.15 -15.65
C VAL A 178 -10.77 -6.32 -14.69
N THR A 179 -10.88 -7.55 -15.19
CA THR A 179 -11.00 -8.75 -14.36
C THR A 179 -9.81 -8.95 -13.42
N ILE A 180 -8.63 -8.53 -13.88
CA ILE A 180 -7.34 -8.63 -13.19
C ILE A 180 -7.19 -7.55 -12.10
N ILE A 181 -7.61 -6.31 -12.37
CA ILE A 181 -7.40 -5.18 -11.46
C ILE A 181 -8.53 -5.04 -10.44
N LEU A 182 -9.74 -5.53 -10.74
CA LEU A 182 -10.92 -5.41 -9.89
C LEU A 182 -10.71 -5.93 -8.45
N PRO A 183 -10.04 -7.07 -8.20
CA PRO A 183 -9.75 -7.52 -6.84
C PRO A 183 -8.96 -6.49 -6.01
N LEU A 184 -7.99 -5.81 -6.63
CA LEU A 184 -7.20 -4.76 -5.97
C LEU A 184 -8.05 -3.52 -5.68
N PHE A 185 -8.95 -3.17 -6.60
CA PHE A 185 -9.90 -2.08 -6.43
C PHE A 185 -10.82 -2.32 -5.24
N LEU A 186 -11.41 -3.51 -5.13
CA LEU A 186 -12.33 -3.87 -4.04
C LEU A 186 -11.68 -3.72 -2.66
N ILE A 187 -10.43 -4.19 -2.50
CA ILE A 187 -9.68 -4.03 -1.24
C ILE A 187 -9.42 -2.56 -0.92
N ASN A 188 -9.12 -1.72 -1.92
CA ASN A 188 -8.95 -0.28 -1.70
C ASN A 188 -10.24 0.39 -1.23
N VAL A 189 -11.38 0.05 -1.83
CA VAL A 189 -12.69 0.59 -1.44
C VAL A 189 -13.02 0.21 0.01
N ILE A 190 -12.87 -1.07 0.36
CA ILE A 190 -13.10 -1.55 1.74
C ILE A 190 -12.18 -0.83 2.73
N SER A 191 -10.89 -0.73 2.41
CA SER A 191 -9.90 -0.04 3.24
C SER A 191 -10.26 1.44 3.45
N ALA A 192 -10.72 2.13 2.39
CA ALA A 192 -11.14 3.52 2.45
C ALA A 192 -12.38 3.72 3.32
N ILE A 193 -13.38 2.83 3.20
CA ILE A 193 -14.61 2.86 4.02
C ILE A 193 -14.26 2.67 5.50
N VAL A 194 -13.51 1.61 5.84
CA VAL A 194 -13.10 1.33 7.22
C VAL A 194 -12.30 2.50 7.82
N SER A 195 -11.37 3.06 7.03
CA SER A 195 -10.58 4.22 7.45
C SER A 195 -11.45 5.45 7.69
N SER A 196 -12.39 5.73 6.79
CA SER A 196 -13.30 6.88 6.90
C SER A 196 -14.17 6.78 8.15
N VAL A 197 -14.70 5.60 8.47
CA VAL A 197 -15.50 5.39 9.68
C VAL A 197 -14.69 5.70 10.94
N LEU A 198 -13.47 5.16 11.05
CA LEU A 198 -12.59 5.40 12.20
C LEU A 198 -12.16 6.86 12.33
N MET A 199 -11.86 7.53 11.21
CA MET A 199 -11.53 8.96 11.20
C MET A 199 -12.72 9.82 11.63
N SER A 200 -13.95 9.47 11.23
CA SER A 200 -15.15 10.16 11.70
C SER A 200 -15.33 10.02 13.21
N TYR A 201 -15.16 8.82 13.77
CA TYR A 201 -15.22 8.62 15.22
C TYR A 201 -14.15 9.44 15.96
N ALA A 202 -12.89 9.40 15.48
CA ALA A 202 -11.81 10.21 16.05
C ALA A 202 -12.15 11.71 16.00
N SER A 203 -12.71 12.18 14.88
CA SER A 203 -13.11 13.58 14.71
C SER A 203 -14.17 13.99 15.72
N VAL A 204 -15.21 13.17 15.92
CA VAL A 204 -16.25 13.42 16.93
C VAL A 204 -15.65 13.46 18.35
N THR A 205 -14.74 12.54 18.67
CA THR A 205 -14.06 12.51 19.97
C THR A 205 -13.22 13.76 20.22
N VAL A 206 -12.52 14.29 19.22
CA VAL A 206 -11.77 15.56 19.33
C VAL A 206 -12.69 16.71 19.78
N LEU A 207 -13.94 16.72 19.34
CA LEU A 207 -14.87 17.83 19.55
C LEU A 207 -15.67 17.74 20.84
N GLN A 208 -16.00 16.52 21.25
CA GLN A 208 -16.94 16.29 22.34
C GLN A 208 -16.26 15.85 23.64
N SER A 209 -15.02 15.35 23.57
CA SER A 209 -14.31 14.89 24.77
C SER A 209 -13.57 16.03 25.47
N PRO A 210 -13.68 16.15 26.81
CA PRO A 210 -12.86 17.09 27.59
C PRO A 210 -11.37 16.70 27.64
N ASN A 211 -11.05 15.42 27.39
CA ASN A 211 -9.67 14.94 27.26
C ASN A 211 -9.56 14.03 26.02
N PRO A 212 -9.45 14.61 24.82
CA PRO A 212 -9.47 13.85 23.57
C PRO A 212 -8.15 13.11 23.30
N ALA A 213 -7.05 13.48 23.96
CA ALA A 213 -5.69 13.09 23.57
C ALA A 213 -5.48 11.58 23.52
N VAL A 214 -5.76 10.88 24.63
CA VAL A 214 -5.58 9.43 24.74
C VAL A 214 -6.54 8.67 23.80
N PRO A 215 -7.87 8.85 23.85
CA PRO A 215 -8.78 8.06 23.02
C PRO A 215 -8.58 8.30 21.52
N VAL A 216 -8.32 9.54 21.09
CA VAL A 216 -8.04 9.85 19.68
C VAL A 216 -6.74 9.20 19.22
N THR A 217 -5.67 9.27 20.03
CA THR A 217 -4.39 8.63 19.71
C THR A 217 -4.54 7.11 19.53
N VAL A 218 -5.33 6.45 20.39
CA VAL A 218 -5.64 5.02 20.27
C VAL A 218 -6.38 4.73 18.96
N ILE A 219 -7.41 5.51 18.62
CA ILE A 219 -8.17 5.33 17.37
C ILE A 219 -7.26 5.52 16.15
N LEU A 220 -6.37 6.52 16.16
CA LEU A 220 -5.42 6.78 15.08
C LEU A 220 -4.41 5.62 14.91
N ILE A 221 -3.87 5.09 16.01
CA ILE A 221 -2.98 3.92 15.98
C ILE A 221 -3.70 2.71 15.38
N VAL A 222 -4.89 2.37 15.89
CA VAL A 222 -5.69 1.24 15.39
C VAL A 222 -6.02 1.42 13.91
N SER A 223 -6.46 2.61 13.51
CA SER A 223 -6.76 2.90 12.11
C SER A 223 -5.55 2.72 11.21
N ARG A 224 -4.37 3.21 11.61
CA ARG A 224 -3.15 3.06 10.79
C ARG A 224 -2.66 1.62 10.75
N ILE A 225 -2.79 0.85 11.82
CA ILE A 225 -2.50 -0.59 11.82
C ILE A 225 -3.41 -1.30 10.82
N LEU A 226 -4.72 -1.04 10.84
CA LEU A 226 -5.67 -1.64 9.90
C LEU A 226 -5.34 -1.28 8.46
N ILE A 227 -5.02 -0.02 8.17
CA ILE A 227 -4.51 0.41 6.86
C ILE A 227 -3.26 -0.40 6.47
N GLY A 228 -2.33 -0.60 7.40
CA GLY A 228 -1.14 -1.41 7.17
C GLY A 228 -1.46 -2.86 6.81
N ILE A 229 -2.42 -3.49 7.49
CA ILE A 229 -2.88 -4.85 7.17
C ILE A 229 -3.47 -4.91 5.76
N PHE A 230 -4.30 -3.93 5.38
CA PHE A 230 -4.84 -3.84 4.02
C PHE A 230 -3.74 -3.64 2.97
N GLU A 231 -2.74 -2.79 3.23
CA GLU A 231 -1.60 -2.60 2.33
C GLU A 231 -0.79 -3.88 2.15
N ILE A 232 -0.48 -4.59 3.24
CA ILE A 232 0.22 -5.89 3.21
C ILE A 232 -0.54 -6.88 2.34
N TYR A 233 -1.85 -7.05 2.60
CA TYR A 233 -2.68 -7.96 1.82
C TYR A 233 -2.73 -7.57 0.35
N LYS A 234 -2.81 -6.28 0.05
CA LYS A 234 -2.81 -5.75 -1.32
C LYS A 234 -1.51 -6.05 -2.04
N LYS A 235 -0.34 -5.92 -1.38
CA LYS A 235 0.95 -6.30 -1.99
C LYS A 235 0.96 -7.78 -2.35
N ILE A 236 0.48 -8.63 -1.45
CA ILE A 236 0.37 -10.08 -1.70
C ILE A 236 -0.57 -10.36 -2.87
N LEU A 237 -1.78 -9.80 -2.85
CA LEU A 237 -2.77 -10.00 -3.89
C LEU A 237 -2.24 -9.56 -5.26
N ALA A 238 -1.58 -8.40 -5.31
CA ALA A 238 -1.01 -7.89 -6.54
C ALA A 238 0.15 -8.77 -7.05
N SER A 239 0.97 -9.35 -6.15
CA SER A 239 2.02 -10.30 -6.50
C SER A 239 1.47 -11.61 -7.05
N VAL A 240 0.40 -12.15 -6.44
CA VAL A 240 -0.27 -13.38 -6.91
C VAL A 240 -0.88 -13.18 -8.29
N ILE A 241 -1.57 -12.06 -8.50
CA ILE A 241 -2.17 -11.72 -9.80
C ILE A 241 -1.07 -11.55 -10.85
N PHE A 242 -0.01 -10.80 -10.53
CA PHE A 242 1.14 -10.61 -11.42
C PHE A 242 1.75 -11.94 -11.87
N LEU A 243 2.06 -12.83 -10.92
CA LEU A 243 2.68 -14.12 -11.23
C LEU A 243 1.74 -15.04 -12.03
N ASN A 244 0.43 -15.01 -11.79
CA ASN A 244 -0.51 -15.76 -12.63
C ASN A 244 -0.52 -15.23 -14.06
N VAL A 245 -0.61 -13.91 -14.24
CA VAL A 245 -0.67 -13.29 -15.56
C VAL A 245 0.63 -13.45 -16.33
N GLU A 246 1.78 -13.31 -15.66
CA GLU A 246 3.09 -13.49 -16.29
C GLU A 246 3.35 -14.95 -16.70
N ASN A 247 2.88 -15.93 -15.92
CA ASN A 247 3.06 -17.35 -16.27
C ASN A 247 2.14 -17.85 -17.39
N ASN A 248 1.03 -17.16 -17.68
CA ASN A 248 0.03 -17.58 -18.67
C ASN A 248 0.05 -16.70 -19.95
N LYS A 249 1.16 -15.99 -20.20
CA LYS A 249 1.44 -15.21 -21.41
C LYS A 249 2.74 -15.67 -22.04
#